data_AF-J3ABJ5-F1
#
_entry.id   AF-J3ABJ5-F1
#
_cell.length_a   1.000
_cell.length_b   1.000
_cell.length_c   1.000
_cell.angle_alpha   90.00
_cell.angle_beta   90.00
_cell.angle_gamma   90.00
#
_symmetry.space_group_name_H-M   'P 1'
#
loop_
_entity.id
_entity.type
_entity.pdbx_description
1 polymer ?
#
loop_
_entity_poly.entity_id
_entity_poly.type
_entity_poly.pdbx_seq_one_letter_code
_entity_poly.pdbx_strand_id
1 'polypeptide(L)'
;MNFTSDRVRSIGWISVLVVCGAMTIGLTLRVNAVKSQVHDTEKKIVWVKQDIDFFETEFATRSNQQALKQLNDLEFGYKAPMAAQYIEGERQLAALGAVPGPGAPAPIRYANAEKPEGKQGSLLAMVSPVSGATAAALPEAPKAGKGRDPEREAMARDAAAIGKRLARIEVAEAAQQ
;
A
#
# COMPACT_ATOMS: atom_id res chain seq x y z
N MET A 1 49.83 -32.34 58.12
CA MET A 1 48.83 -31.35 58.58
C MET A 1 47.50 -32.07 58.73
N ASN A 2 47.05 -32.28 59.97
CA ASN A 2 45.78 -32.97 60.24
C ASN A 2 44.62 -31.99 60.03
N PHE A 3 43.87 -32.16 58.95
CA PHE A 3 42.62 -31.43 58.77
C PHE A 3 41.61 -31.95 59.80
N THR A 4 41.08 -31.05 60.63
CA THR A 4 40.03 -31.43 61.58
C THR A 4 38.79 -31.86 60.79
N SER A 5 38.08 -32.89 61.26
CA SER A 5 36.91 -33.46 60.57
C SER A 5 35.87 -32.39 60.18
N ASP A 6 35.71 -31.36 61.02
CA ASP A 6 34.81 -30.22 60.77
C ASP A 6 35.24 -29.33 59.59
N ARG A 7 36.54 -29.19 59.35
CA ARG A 7 37.07 -28.44 58.19
C ARG A 7 36.78 -29.19 56.89
N VAL A 8 36.91 -30.51 56.90
CA VAL A 8 36.60 -31.37 55.74
C VAL A 8 35.09 -31.34 55.44
N ARG A 9 34.25 -31.44 56.48
CA ARG A 9 32.79 -31.34 56.37
C ARG A 9 32.34 -29.98 55.82
N SER A 10 32.90 -28.89 56.33
CA SER A 10 32.55 -27.53 55.89
C SER A 10 33.02 -27.22 54.47
N ILE A 11 34.22 -27.65 54.07
CA ILE A 11 34.67 -27.61 52.67
C ILE A 11 33.71 -28.38 51.76
N GLY A 12 33.25 -29.55 52.21
CA GLY A 12 32.27 -30.37 51.48
C GLY A 12 30.97 -29.60 51.19
N TRP A 13 30.39 -28.97 52.21
CA TRP A 13 29.18 -28.16 52.03
C TRP A 13 29.37 -26.95 51.11
N ILE A 14 30.50 -26.24 51.24
CA ILE A 14 30.82 -25.12 50.35
C ILE A 14 30.94 -25.60 48.90
N SER A 15 31.62 -26.73 48.67
CA SER A 15 31.76 -27.28 47.31
C SER A 15 30.40 -27.61 46.67
N VAL A 16 29.47 -28.18 47.44
CA VAL A 16 28.12 -28.49 46.96
C VAL A 16 27.33 -27.22 46.61
N LEU A 17 27.41 -26.18 47.45
CA LEU A 17 26.77 -24.89 47.18
C LEU A 17 27.33 -24.21 45.93
N VAL A 18 28.65 -24.27 45.73
CA VAL A 18 29.29 -23.73 44.54
C VAL A 18 28.84 -24.47 43.28
N VAL A 19 28.80 -25.80 43.31
CA VAL A 19 28.30 -26.59 42.17
C VAL A 19 26.84 -26.27 41.87
N CYS A 20 26.00 -26.18 42.90
CA CYS A 20 24.60 -25.81 42.74
C CYS A 20 24.46 -24.40 42.14
N GLY A 21 25.20 -23.42 42.65
CA GLY A 21 25.23 -22.05 42.12
C GLY A 21 25.74 -21.97 40.68
N ALA A 22 26.77 -22.73 40.34
CA ALA A 22 27.27 -22.79 38.96
C ALA A 22 26.21 -23.37 38.01
N MET A 23 25.46 -24.38 38.45
CA MET A 23 24.40 -25.00 37.67
C MET A 23 23.23 -24.04 37.43
N THR A 24 22.81 -23.28 38.46
CA THR A 24 21.73 -22.29 38.32
C THR A 24 22.14 -21.16 37.38
N ILE A 25 23.36 -20.63 37.51
CA ILE A 25 23.90 -19.61 36.60
C ILE A 25 23.94 -20.14 35.16
N GLY A 26 24.43 -21.38 34.97
CA GLY A 26 24.45 -22.02 33.66
C GLY A 26 23.06 -22.10 33.02
N LEU A 27 22.04 -22.44 33.80
CA LEU A 27 20.65 -22.47 33.33
C LEU A 27 20.14 -21.06 32.97
N THR A 28 20.42 -20.04 33.78
CA THR A 28 20.00 -18.65 33.49
C THR A 28 20.62 -18.14 32.20
N LEU A 29 21.91 -18.42 31.96
CA LEU A 29 22.58 -18.04 30.71
C LEU A 29 21.96 -18.76 29.50
N ARG A 30 21.63 -20.04 29.64
CA ARG A 30 20.94 -20.82 28.59
C ARG A 30 19.56 -20.23 28.28
N VAL A 31 18.78 -19.89 29.29
CA VAL A 31 17.46 -19.26 29.12
C VAL A 31 17.58 -17.92 28.40
N ASN A 32 18.55 -17.09 28.77
CA ASN A 32 18.79 -15.81 28.10
C ASN A 32 19.20 -15.99 26.63
N ALA A 33 20.04 -16.98 26.34
CA ALA A 33 20.42 -17.30 24.97
C ALA A 33 19.21 -17.77 24.12
N VAL A 34 18.36 -18.64 24.66
CA VAL A 34 17.14 -19.10 23.98
C VAL A 34 16.17 -17.93 23.77
N LYS A 35 15.99 -17.08 24.77
CA LYS A 35 15.14 -15.87 24.65
C LYS A 35 15.62 -14.96 23.52
N SER A 36 16.93 -14.76 23.38
CA SER A 36 17.51 -13.99 22.27
C SER A 36 17.21 -14.64 20.91
N GLN A 37 17.40 -15.96 20.80
CA GLN A 37 17.13 -16.69 19.55
C GLN A 37 15.65 -16.61 19.14
N VAL A 38 14.73 -16.66 20.11
CA VAL A 38 13.30 -16.48 19.86
C VAL A 38 13.04 -15.08 19.31
N HIS A 39 13.56 -14.03 19.94
CA HIS A 39 13.39 -12.67 19.46
C HIS A 39 13.98 -12.43 18.05
N ASP A 40 15.13 -13.01 17.73
CA ASP A 40 15.70 -12.91 16.39
C ASP A 40 14.83 -13.63 15.34
N THR A 41 14.22 -14.75 15.72
CA THR A 41 13.28 -15.49 14.87
C THR A 41 11.98 -14.73 14.67
N GLU A 42 11.43 -14.11 15.73
CA GLU A 42 10.26 -13.24 15.65
C GLU A 42 10.47 -12.08 14.68
N LYS A 43 11.64 -11.42 14.74
CA LYS A 43 12.00 -10.36 13.80
C LYS A 43 12.06 -10.85 12.36
N LYS A 44 12.65 -12.04 12.13
CA LYS A 44 12.67 -12.66 10.79
C LYS A 44 11.26 -12.96 10.28
N ILE A 45 10.38 -13.45 11.15
CA ILE A 45 8.97 -13.71 10.79
C ILE A 45 8.30 -12.41 10.34
N VAL A 46 8.48 -11.31 11.06
CA VAL A 46 7.91 -10.01 10.68
C VAL A 46 8.46 -9.54 9.34
N TRP A 47 9.77 -9.65 9.13
CA TRP A 47 10.40 -9.25 7.86
C TRP A 47 9.89 -10.06 6.67
N VAL A 48 9.84 -11.40 6.82
CA VAL A 48 9.32 -12.29 5.76
C VAL A 48 7.84 -12.03 5.47
N LYS A 49 7.03 -11.71 6.49
CA LYS A 49 5.63 -11.32 6.28
C LYS A 49 5.52 -10.05 5.44
N GLN A 50 6.34 -9.05 5.75
CA GLN A 50 6.36 -7.80 5.00
C GLN A 50 6.77 -8.03 3.53
N ASP A 51 7.73 -8.92 3.28
CA ASP A 51 8.11 -9.32 1.92
C ASP A 51 6.94 -10.03 1.20
N ILE A 52 6.23 -10.93 1.87
CA ILE A 52 5.05 -11.61 1.31
C ILE A 52 3.99 -10.58 0.92
N ASP A 53 3.65 -9.65 1.80
CA ASP A 53 2.65 -8.61 1.54
C ASP A 53 3.06 -7.72 0.35
N PHE A 54 4.36 -7.39 0.26
CA PHE A 54 4.93 -6.66 -0.87
C PHE A 54 4.78 -7.44 -2.17
N PHE A 55 5.17 -8.72 -2.19
CA PHE A 55 5.06 -9.56 -3.37
C PHE A 55 3.61 -9.78 -3.78
N GLU A 56 2.69 -10.01 -2.84
CA GLU A 56 1.27 -10.16 -3.12
C GLU A 56 0.71 -8.90 -3.78
N THR A 57 1.12 -7.72 -3.31
CA THR A 57 0.73 -6.44 -3.90
C THR A 57 1.28 -6.28 -5.33
N GLU A 58 2.55 -6.63 -5.56
CA GLU A 58 3.14 -6.60 -6.90
C GLU A 58 2.44 -7.57 -7.85
N PHE A 59 2.19 -8.80 -7.40
CA PHE A 59 1.51 -9.83 -8.18
C PHE A 59 0.07 -9.45 -8.48
N ALA A 60 -0.71 -8.97 -7.50
CA ALA A 60 -2.07 -8.51 -7.71
C ALA A 60 -2.12 -7.40 -8.77
N THR A 61 -1.19 -6.44 -8.70
CA THR A 61 -1.16 -5.32 -9.64
C THR A 61 -0.75 -5.76 -11.06
N ARG A 62 0.27 -6.61 -11.21
CA ARG A 62 0.74 -7.07 -12.53
C ARG A 62 -0.19 -8.11 -13.18
N SER A 63 -0.68 -9.07 -12.40
CA SER A 63 -1.59 -10.11 -12.90
C SER A 63 -2.95 -9.54 -13.26
N ASN A 64 -3.48 -8.56 -12.52
CA ASN A 64 -4.76 -7.93 -12.85
C ASN A 64 -4.73 -7.25 -14.22
N GLN A 65 -3.63 -6.58 -14.58
CA GLN A 65 -3.48 -6.00 -15.91
C GLN A 65 -3.45 -7.05 -17.02
N GLN A 66 -2.74 -8.17 -16.80
CA GLN A 66 -2.69 -9.28 -17.75
C GLN A 66 -4.06 -9.99 -17.88
N ALA A 67 -4.76 -10.19 -16.77
CA ALA A 67 -6.09 -10.78 -16.73
C ALA A 67 -7.13 -9.90 -17.43
N LEU A 68 -7.11 -8.59 -17.17
CA LEU A 68 -7.98 -7.63 -17.86
C LEU A 68 -7.71 -7.58 -19.36
N LYS A 69 -6.44 -7.62 -19.76
CA LYS A 69 -6.06 -7.71 -21.18
C LYS A 69 -6.57 -9.00 -21.81
N GLN A 70 -6.35 -10.15 -21.17
CA GLN A 70 -6.80 -11.44 -21.68
C GLN A 70 -8.32 -11.49 -21.79
N LEU A 71 -9.04 -11.02 -20.78
CA LEU A 71 -10.50 -10.92 -20.80
C LEU A 71 -10.96 -10.00 -21.93
N ASN A 72 -10.30 -8.86 -22.09
CA ASN A 72 -10.59 -7.94 -23.19
C ASN A 72 -10.39 -8.59 -24.56
N ASP A 73 -9.27 -9.29 -24.75
CA ASP A 73 -8.94 -9.98 -26.00
C ASP A 73 -9.93 -11.13 -26.31
N LEU A 74 -10.47 -11.79 -25.28
CA LEU A 74 -11.43 -12.89 -25.42
C LEU A 74 -12.88 -12.42 -25.68
N GLU A 75 -13.34 -11.40 -24.96
CA GLU A 75 -14.76 -11.01 -24.96
C GLU A 75 -15.08 -9.76 -25.79
N PHE A 76 -14.17 -8.78 -25.83
CA PHE A 76 -14.49 -7.44 -26.31
C PHE A 76 -13.66 -6.99 -27.52
N GLY A 77 -12.44 -7.50 -27.68
CA GLY A 77 -11.50 -7.12 -28.72
C GLY A 77 -11.16 -5.63 -28.73
N TYR A 78 -11.25 -4.93 -27.59
CA TYR A 78 -10.96 -3.51 -27.52
C TYR A 78 -9.46 -3.27 -27.72
N LYS A 79 -9.11 -2.60 -28.81
CA LYS A 79 -7.76 -2.09 -29.03
C LYS A 79 -7.71 -0.62 -28.66
N ALA A 80 -6.63 -0.21 -28.00
CA ALA A 80 -6.36 1.20 -27.79
C ALA A 80 -6.37 1.94 -29.15
N PRO A 81 -6.95 3.14 -29.22
CA PRO A 81 -7.00 3.88 -30.48
C PRO A 81 -5.59 4.18 -30.97
N MET A 82 -5.37 4.05 -32.28
CA MET A 82 -4.08 4.39 -32.87
C MET A 82 -3.93 5.91 -33.00
N ALA A 83 -2.69 6.41 -33.03
CA ALA A 83 -2.40 7.85 -33.16
C ALA A 83 -3.18 8.52 -34.31
N ALA A 84 -3.34 7.83 -35.44
CA ALA A 84 -4.09 8.30 -36.61
C ALA A 84 -5.61 8.43 -36.41
N GLN A 85 -6.16 7.92 -35.30
CA GLN A 85 -7.58 8.04 -34.94
C GLN A 85 -7.84 9.22 -34.00
N TYR A 86 -6.78 9.86 -33.50
CA TYR A 86 -6.90 11.11 -32.76
C TYR A 86 -6.89 12.29 -33.72
N ILE A 87 -7.67 13.32 -33.36
CA ILE A 87 -7.69 14.57 -34.09
C ILE A 87 -6.67 15.50 -33.42
N GLU A 88 -5.61 15.84 -34.12
CA GLU A 88 -4.45 16.55 -33.55
C GLU A 88 -4.68 18.06 -33.43
N GLY A 89 -5.72 18.61 -34.08
CA GLY A 89 -5.99 20.05 -33.98
C GLY A 89 -7.29 20.51 -34.62
N GLU A 90 -7.59 21.80 -34.39
CA GLU A 90 -8.85 22.46 -34.78
C GLU A 90 -9.11 22.44 -36.29
N ARG A 91 -8.05 22.46 -37.12
CA ARG A 91 -8.19 22.37 -38.58
C ARG A 91 -8.70 20.98 -39.02
N GLN A 92 -8.23 19.92 -38.38
CA GLN A 92 -8.71 18.56 -38.65
C GLN A 92 -10.14 18.35 -38.10
N LEU A 93 -10.48 18.99 -36.97
CA LEU A 93 -11.86 19.04 -36.47
C LEU A 93 -12.80 19.76 -37.45
N ALA A 94 -12.38 20.91 -37.99
CA ALA A 94 -13.19 21.68 -38.95
C ALA A 94 -13.46 20.90 -40.25
N ALA A 95 -12.54 20.03 -40.66
CA ALA A 95 -12.73 19.15 -41.83
C ALA A 95 -13.82 18.09 -41.60
N LEU A 96 -14.04 17.64 -40.36
CA LEU A 96 -15.15 16.73 -40.01
C LEU A 96 -16.51 17.44 -39.93
N GLY A 97 -16.52 18.75 -39.65
CA GLY A 97 -17.75 19.56 -39.53
C GLY A 97 -18.31 20.08 -40.86
N ALA A 98 -17.64 19.81 -41.98
CA ALA A 98 -18.09 20.24 -43.31
C ALA A 98 -19.38 19.49 -43.72
N VAL A 99 -20.30 20.21 -44.38
CA VAL A 99 -21.54 19.63 -44.93
C VAL A 99 -21.16 18.49 -45.89
N PRO A 100 -21.78 17.30 -45.79
CA PRO A 100 -21.49 16.19 -46.69
C PRO A 100 -21.66 16.61 -48.16
N GLY A 101 -20.65 16.31 -48.98
CA GLY A 101 -20.69 16.61 -50.41
C GLY A 101 -21.78 15.82 -51.15
N PRO A 102 -22.19 16.27 -52.36
CA PRO A 102 -23.18 15.56 -53.16
C PRO A 102 -22.70 14.14 -53.47
N GLY A 103 -23.47 13.13 -53.02
CA GLY A 103 -23.15 11.71 -53.18
C GLY A 103 -22.47 11.04 -51.98
N ALA A 104 -22.29 11.74 -50.85
CA ALA A 104 -21.75 11.14 -49.65
C ALA A 104 -22.66 10.02 -49.08
N PRO A 105 -22.10 8.89 -48.64
CA PRO A 105 -22.88 7.80 -48.05
C PRO A 105 -23.62 8.27 -46.80
N ALA A 106 -24.82 7.71 -46.58
CA ALA A 106 -25.64 8.06 -45.41
C ALA A 106 -24.83 7.81 -44.12
N PRO A 107 -24.81 8.77 -43.17
CA PRO A 107 -24.04 8.63 -41.95
C PRO A 107 -24.50 7.38 -41.19
N ILE A 108 -23.53 6.53 -40.84
CA ILE A 108 -23.79 5.32 -40.05
C ILE A 108 -24.26 5.78 -38.67
N ARG A 109 -25.57 5.67 -38.43
CA ARG A 109 -26.16 5.94 -37.12
C ARG A 109 -25.87 4.74 -36.24
N TYR A 110 -24.90 4.87 -35.34
CA TYR A 110 -24.81 3.94 -34.20
C TYR A 110 -26.13 4.01 -33.44
N ALA A 111 -26.64 2.85 -33.03
CA ALA A 111 -27.83 2.74 -32.18
C ALA A 111 -27.52 3.30 -30.80
N ASN A 112 -27.41 4.62 -30.68
CA ASN A 112 -27.64 5.30 -29.43
C ASN A 112 -29.12 5.12 -29.15
N ALA A 113 -29.44 4.51 -28.01
CA ALA A 113 -30.80 4.33 -27.54
C ALA A 113 -31.60 5.60 -27.81
N GLU A 114 -32.74 5.42 -28.47
CA GLU A 114 -33.72 6.46 -28.76
C GLU A 114 -33.90 7.30 -27.49
N LYS A 115 -33.51 8.58 -27.55
CA LYS A 115 -33.57 9.47 -26.38
C LYS A 115 -35.04 9.53 -25.98
N PRO A 116 -35.46 8.96 -24.83
CA PRO A 116 -36.83 9.09 -24.42
C PRO A 116 -37.03 10.57 -24.09
N GLU A 117 -37.85 11.24 -24.89
CA GLU A 117 -38.34 12.56 -24.52
C GLU A 117 -39.07 12.40 -23.18
N GLY A 118 -38.50 12.99 -22.13
CA GLY A 118 -39.20 13.14 -20.86
C GLY A 118 -38.79 12.24 -19.69
N LYS A 119 -37.60 11.62 -19.67
CA LYS A 119 -37.03 11.13 -18.40
C LYS A 119 -35.50 11.17 -18.42
N GLN A 120 -34.93 12.01 -17.56
CA GLN A 120 -33.51 11.98 -17.21
C GLN A 120 -33.15 10.53 -16.86
N GLY A 121 -32.30 9.93 -17.69
CA GLY A 121 -31.82 8.57 -17.46
C GLY A 121 -31.23 8.50 -16.06
N SER A 122 -31.81 7.65 -15.22
CA SER A 122 -31.22 7.27 -13.95
C SER A 122 -29.87 6.67 -14.28
N LEU A 123 -28.79 7.43 -14.03
CA LEU A 123 -27.44 6.90 -14.02
C LEU A 123 -27.50 5.63 -13.18
N LEU A 124 -27.16 4.48 -13.79
CA LEU A 124 -27.07 3.21 -13.08
C LEU A 124 -26.30 3.47 -11.79
N ALA A 125 -26.95 3.21 -10.65
CA ALA A 125 -26.45 3.64 -9.37
C ALA A 125 -25.06 3.02 -9.15
N MET A 126 -24.02 3.86 -9.19
CA MET A 126 -22.67 3.40 -8.86
C MET A 126 -22.69 2.96 -7.39
N VAL A 127 -22.47 1.67 -7.19
CA VAL A 127 -22.37 1.02 -5.87
C VAL A 127 -20.89 0.90 -5.52
N SER A 128 -20.53 1.33 -4.31
CA SER A 128 -19.17 1.16 -3.81
C SER A 128 -18.90 -0.32 -3.48
N PRO A 129 -17.81 -0.93 -3.97
CA PRO A 129 -17.49 -2.34 -3.68
C PRO A 129 -17.12 -2.59 -2.20
N VAL A 130 -16.79 -1.55 -1.43
CA VAL A 130 -16.40 -1.69 -0.02
C VAL A 130 -17.59 -1.62 0.95
N SER A 131 -18.66 -0.89 0.58
CA SER A 131 -19.79 -0.60 1.49
C SER A 131 -21.15 -1.01 0.94
N GLY A 132 -21.26 -1.37 -0.34
CA GLY A 132 -22.54 -1.70 -0.97
C GLY A 132 -23.52 -0.52 -1.08
N ALA A 133 -23.12 0.67 -0.65
CA ALA A 133 -23.96 1.87 -0.70
C ALA A 133 -23.93 2.50 -2.09
N THR A 134 -25.09 2.97 -2.56
CA THR A 134 -25.21 3.77 -3.77
C THR A 134 -24.73 5.20 -3.49
N ALA A 135 -24.21 5.90 -4.51
CA ALA A 135 -23.77 7.29 -4.39
C ALA A 135 -24.82 8.25 -3.76
N ALA A 136 -26.11 7.93 -3.90
CA ALA A 136 -27.22 8.69 -3.30
C ALA A 136 -27.43 8.44 -1.80
N ALA A 137 -26.84 7.37 -1.24
CA ALA A 137 -26.94 6.98 0.16
C ALA A 137 -25.71 7.37 0.99
N LEU A 138 -24.66 7.93 0.38
CA LEU A 138 -23.57 8.53 1.16
C LEU A 138 -24.09 9.81 1.82
N PRO A 139 -23.89 10.00 3.13
CA PRO A 139 -24.17 11.28 3.75
C PRO A 139 -23.34 12.35 3.04
N GLU A 140 -23.98 13.43 2.61
CA GLU A 140 -23.31 14.61 2.06
C GLU A 140 -22.24 15.03 3.08
N ALA A 141 -20.97 14.94 2.69
CA ALA A 141 -19.88 15.38 3.54
C ALA A 141 -20.20 16.79 4.01
N PRO A 142 -20.15 17.10 5.32
CA PRO A 142 -20.52 18.41 5.81
C PRO A 142 -19.69 19.43 5.04
N LYS A 143 -20.36 20.36 4.36
CA LYS A 143 -19.69 21.50 3.73
C LYS A 143 -18.81 22.12 4.81
N ALA A 144 -17.51 21.97 4.64
CA ALA A 144 -16.53 22.40 5.61
C ALA A 144 -16.77 23.88 5.89
N GLY A 145 -17.45 24.13 7.01
CA GLY A 145 -17.52 25.45 7.59
C GLY A 145 -16.10 25.93 7.76
N LYS A 146 -15.89 27.22 7.53
CA LYS A 146 -14.62 27.94 7.67
C LYS A 146 -14.17 27.95 9.13
N GLY A 147 -13.88 26.79 9.68
CA GLY A 147 -13.38 26.51 11.01
C GLY A 147 -12.06 25.76 10.85
N ARG A 148 -10.99 26.34 11.39
CA ARG A 148 -9.64 25.75 11.42
C ARG A 148 -9.72 24.37 12.05
N ASP A 149 -9.52 23.35 11.23
CA ASP A 149 -9.31 21.98 11.70
C ASP A 149 -7.90 21.89 12.32
N PRO A 150 -7.78 21.71 13.64
CA PRO A 150 -6.49 21.71 14.32
C PRO A 150 -5.60 20.54 13.85
N GLU A 151 -6.20 19.44 13.41
CA GLU A 151 -5.49 18.28 12.85
C GLU A 151 -4.88 18.58 11.48
N ARG A 152 -5.58 19.35 10.63
CA ARG A 152 -5.01 19.80 9.34
C ARG A 152 -3.82 20.74 9.54
N GLU A 153 -3.89 21.62 10.54
CA GLU A 153 -2.74 22.47 10.87
C GLU A 153 -1.56 21.65 11.44
N ALA A 154 -1.82 20.65 12.27
CA ALA A 154 -0.78 19.76 12.79
C ALA A 154 -0.11 18.98 11.65
N MET A 155 -0.90 18.40 10.74
CA MET A 155 -0.39 17.66 9.59
C MET A 155 0.38 18.55 8.61
N ALA A 156 -0.05 19.81 8.42
CA ALA A 156 0.69 20.79 7.61
C ALA A 156 2.02 21.20 8.26
N ARG A 157 2.08 21.33 9.58
CA ARG A 157 3.33 21.61 10.32
C ARG A 157 4.30 20.43 10.24
N ASP A 158 3.79 19.21 10.38
CA ASP A 158 4.61 17.99 10.26
C ASP A 158 5.16 17.83 8.84
N ALA A 159 4.35 18.09 7.81
CA ALA A 159 4.79 18.11 6.42
C ALA A 159 5.92 19.15 6.18
N ALA A 160 5.79 20.35 6.75
CA ALA A 160 6.82 21.38 6.66
C ALA A 160 8.12 21.01 7.43
N ALA A 161 8.00 20.31 8.55
CA ALA A 161 9.14 19.82 9.33
C ALA A 161 9.92 18.72 8.58
N ILE A 162 9.22 17.86 7.84
CA ILE A 162 9.83 16.83 6.98
C ILE A 162 10.68 17.49 5.89
N GLY A 163 10.16 18.51 5.20
CA GLY A 163 10.92 19.24 4.17
C GLY A 163 12.23 19.84 4.70
N LYS A 164 12.23 20.40 5.91
CA LYS A 164 13.46 20.92 6.56
C LYS A 164 14.46 19.83 6.92
N ARG A 165 14.00 18.63 7.31
CA ARG A 165 14.87 17.49 7.62
C ARG A 165 15.54 16.94 6.36
N LEU A 166 14.78 16.82 5.27
CA LEU A 166 15.31 16.38 3.98
C LEU A 166 16.33 17.37 3.42
N ALA A 167 16.03 18.68 3.45
CA ALA A 167 16.97 19.71 3.01
C ALA A 167 18.28 19.73 3.84
N ARG A 168 18.22 19.40 5.14
CA ARG A 168 19.43 19.28 5.98
C ARG A 168 20.28 18.06 5.59
N ILE A 169 19.66 16.96 5.17
CA ILE A 169 20.37 15.74 4.75
C ILE A 169 21.10 15.99 3.43
N GLU A 170 20.45 16.62 2.45
CA GLU A 170 21.10 16.97 1.17
C GLU A 170 22.32 17.89 1.34
N VAL A 171 22.22 18.89 2.22
CA VAL A 171 23.35 19.81 2.49
C VAL A 171 24.50 19.10 3.23
N ALA A 172 24.20 18.13 4.08
CA ALA A 172 25.23 17.34 4.77
C ALA A 172 25.95 16.38 3.80
N GLU A 173 25.23 15.81 2.84
CA GLU A 173 25.79 14.94 1.79
C GLU A 173 26.66 15.75 0.79
N ALA A 174 26.23 16.95 0.41
CA ALA A 174 26.99 17.84 -0.46
C ALA A 174 28.29 18.40 0.17
N ALA A 175 28.40 18.42 1.50
CA ALA A 175 29.60 18.88 2.22
C ALA A 175 30.63 17.74 2.46
N GLN A 176 30.27 16.49 2.15
CA GLN A 176 31.14 15.32 2.32
C GLN A 176 31.79 14.84 1.00
N GLN A 177 31.49 15.50 -0.12
CA GLN A 177 32.15 15.31 -1.42
C GLN A 177 33.22 16.38 -1.63
#